data_AF-A0A8T7EMD7-F1
#
_entry.id   AF-A0A8T7EMD7-F1
#
_cell.length_a   1.000
_cell.length_b   1.000
_cell.length_c   1.000
_cell.angle_alpha   90.00
_cell.angle_beta   90.00
_cell.angle_gamma   90.00
#
_symmetry.space_group_name_H-M   'P 1'
#
loop_
_entity.id
_entity.type
_entity.pdbx_description
1 polymer ?
#
loop_
_entity_poly.entity_id
_entity_poly.type
_entity_poly.pdbx_seq_one_letter_code
_entity_poly.pdbx_strand_id
1 'polypeptide(L)'
;MSRPVGWAWLAIVALLLAAAVVRIHDIGAQDIWADEGFTYFATQTSDLVGLLRSDVHPPLYFGALRLWADVAGTSELALRLPSALAGLLTVALVFRLALDLSVMQAPRQAAVFAGLAALMMVLSDLEVDLSQEARMYTVQSALSVAAVIAYVRWLKRGPARHARRARCVQRGAGLRQLPRRMDTGHNRSARCSDDASASRDPTGGRADRCRRRRGPVAACGRCPAGR
;
A
#
# COMPACT_ATOMS: atom_id res chain seq x y z
N MET A 1 -9.91 8.55 -7.27
CA MET A 1 -8.95 9.12 -6.30
C MET A 1 -9.41 10.54 -6.03
N SER A 2 -10.13 10.77 -4.94
CA SER A 2 -10.54 12.10 -4.48
C SER A 2 -9.28 12.95 -4.25
N ARG A 3 -9.28 14.20 -4.72
CA ARG A 3 -8.17 15.12 -4.55
C ARG A 3 -7.85 15.25 -3.05
N PRO A 4 -6.58 15.20 -2.63
CA PRO A 4 -6.22 15.47 -1.26
C PRO A 4 -6.73 16.88 -0.90
N VAL A 5 -7.34 17.01 0.27
CA VAL A 5 -7.82 18.30 0.74
C VAL A 5 -6.60 19.22 0.87
N GLY A 6 -6.58 20.38 0.21
CA GLY A 6 -5.36 21.18 0.05
C GLY A 6 -4.65 21.51 1.37
N TRP A 7 -5.41 21.69 2.45
CA TRP A 7 -4.86 21.93 3.78
C TRP A 7 -4.11 20.71 4.37
N ALA A 8 -4.42 19.48 3.96
CA ALA A 8 -3.74 18.28 4.45
C ALA A 8 -2.27 18.25 4.01
N TRP A 9 -1.97 18.78 2.82
CA TRP A 9 -0.59 18.95 2.36
C TRP A 9 0.16 19.98 3.20
N LEU A 10 -0.48 21.12 3.49
CA LEU A 10 0.11 22.12 4.37
C LEU A 10 0.34 21.57 5.78
N ALA A 11 -0.61 20.78 6.30
CA ALA A 11 -0.48 20.16 7.61
C ALA A 11 0.69 19.18 7.68
N ILE A 12 0.86 18.28 6.68
CA ILE A 12 2.01 17.36 6.70
C ILE A 12 3.33 18.10 6.50
N VAL A 13 3.37 19.14 5.67
CA VAL A 13 4.59 19.97 5.52
C VAL A 13 4.93 20.65 6.83
N ALA A 14 3.95 21.24 7.52
CA ALA A 14 4.15 21.86 8.83
C ALA A 14 4.63 20.84 9.88
N LEU A 15 4.06 19.64 9.91
CA LEU A 15 4.50 18.57 10.81
C LEU A 15 5.92 18.09 10.51
N LEU A 16 6.29 17.97 9.22
CA LEU A 16 7.65 17.60 8.84
C LEU A 16 8.67 18.70 9.18
N LEU A 17 8.30 19.97 9.00
CA LEU A 17 9.15 21.08 9.44
C LEU A 17 9.31 21.08 10.96
N ALA A 18 8.22 20.89 11.72
CA ALA A 18 8.28 20.77 13.18
C ALA A 18 9.14 19.57 13.61
N ALA A 19 8.98 18.42 12.96
CA ALA A 19 9.80 17.23 13.23
C ALA A 19 11.27 17.46 12.92
N ALA A 20 11.59 18.14 11.82
CA ALA A 20 12.96 18.47 11.47
C ALA A 20 13.59 19.42 12.50
N VAL A 21 12.85 20.45 12.94
CA VAL A 21 13.30 21.34 14.02
C VAL A 21 13.57 20.53 15.28
N VAL A 22 12.62 19.74 15.77
CA VAL A 22 12.77 18.98 17.01
C VAL A 22 13.94 17.99 16.94
N ARG A 23 14.16 17.33 15.79
CA ARG A 23 15.18 16.27 15.65
C ARG A 23 16.57 16.80 15.33
N ILE A 24 16.69 17.99 14.74
CA ILE A 24 17.99 18.58 14.37
C ILE A 24 18.43 19.64 15.37
N HIS A 25 17.48 20.29 16.06
CA HIS A 25 17.80 21.26 17.10
C HIS A 25 18.60 20.59 18.21
N ASP A 26 19.77 21.16 18.50
CA ASP A 26 20.68 20.74 19.56
C ASP A 26 21.20 19.29 19.43
N ILE A 27 21.22 18.75 18.21
CA ILE A 27 21.69 17.38 17.92
C ILE A 27 23.15 17.11 18.33
N GLY A 28 23.92 18.15 18.65
CA GLY A 28 25.31 18.05 19.15
C GLY A 28 25.48 18.44 20.62
N ALA A 29 24.39 18.60 21.39
CA ALA A 29 24.51 18.95 22.81
C ALA A 29 24.86 17.77 23.70
N GLN A 30 24.55 16.55 23.27
CA GLN A 30 24.92 15.33 23.98
C GLN A 30 26.27 14.82 23.47
N ASP A 31 27.19 14.53 24.39
CA ASP A 31 28.47 13.90 24.08
C ASP A 31 28.28 12.53 23.42
N ILE A 32 29.26 12.12 22.61
CA ILE A 32 29.29 10.76 22.02
C ILE A 32 29.45 9.73 23.14
N TRP A 33 28.45 8.87 23.29
CA TRP A 33 28.49 7.71 24.20
C TRP A 33 29.04 6.45 23.51
N ALA A 34 29.24 5.39 24.29
CA ALA A 34 29.99 4.19 23.86
C ALA A 34 29.48 3.56 22.55
N ASP A 35 28.16 3.48 22.40
CA ASP A 35 27.50 2.90 21.22
C ASP A 35 27.74 3.73 19.94
N GLU A 36 27.69 5.05 20.06
CA GLU A 36 28.04 5.95 18.95
C GLU A 36 29.54 5.96 18.67
N GLY A 37 30.38 5.77 19.69
CA GLY A 37 31.82 5.59 19.54
C GLY A 37 32.15 4.35 18.70
N PHE A 38 31.42 3.25 18.90
CA PHE A 38 31.52 2.07 18.03
C PHE A 38 31.09 2.37 16.60
N THR A 39 29.96 3.07 16.43
CA THR A 39 29.51 3.51 15.10
C THR A 39 30.57 4.35 14.40
N TYR A 40 31.16 5.33 15.09
CA TYR A 40 32.24 6.16 14.56
C TYR A 40 33.44 5.30 14.14
N PHE A 41 33.90 4.38 15.01
CA PHE A 41 35.00 3.47 14.68
C PHE A 41 34.71 2.63 13.44
N ALA A 42 33.47 2.16 13.26
CA ALA A 42 33.06 1.43 12.06
C ALA A 42 33.18 2.27 10.77
N THR A 43 33.07 3.60 10.85
CA THR A 43 33.34 4.47 9.69
C THR A 43 34.83 4.57 9.35
N GLN A 44 35.71 4.43 10.34
CA GLN A 44 37.16 4.65 10.20
C GLN A 44 37.96 3.37 9.91
N THR A 45 37.43 2.20 10.28
CA THR A 45 38.18 0.93 10.14
C THR A 45 38.51 0.58 8.68
N SER A 46 39.69 0.01 8.45
CA SER A 46 40.07 -0.55 7.14
C SER A 46 39.34 -1.86 6.84
N ASP A 47 38.93 -2.62 7.87
CA ASP A 47 38.25 -3.91 7.73
C ASP A 47 36.83 -3.85 8.30
N LEU A 48 35.95 -3.12 7.62
CA LEU A 48 34.54 -3.01 8.02
C LEU A 48 33.84 -4.37 7.91
N VAL A 49 34.16 -5.18 6.91
CA VAL A 49 33.50 -6.48 6.71
C VAL A 49 33.86 -7.45 7.83
N GLY A 50 35.12 -7.50 8.26
CA GLY A 50 35.54 -8.27 9.42
C GLY A 50 34.84 -7.83 10.69
N LEU A 51 34.79 -6.52 10.96
CA LEU A 51 34.09 -5.95 12.12
C LEU A 51 32.61 -6.34 12.15
N LEU A 52 31.91 -6.20 11.01
CA LEU A 52 30.48 -6.49 10.91
C LEU A 52 30.14 -7.98 10.98
N ARG A 53 31.10 -8.88 10.73
CA ARG A 53 30.89 -10.33 10.92
C ARG A 53 30.83 -10.73 12.39
N SER A 54 31.57 -10.02 13.24
CA SER A 54 31.55 -10.21 14.69
C SER A 54 30.46 -9.39 15.39
N ASP A 55 29.82 -8.46 14.68
CA ASP A 55 28.80 -7.59 15.22
C ASP A 55 27.40 -8.25 15.16
N VAL A 56 26.56 -7.95 16.14
CA VAL A 56 25.18 -8.47 16.24
C VAL A 56 24.16 -7.63 15.46
N HIS A 57 24.54 -6.42 15.05
CA HIS A 57 23.66 -5.45 14.41
C HIS A 57 23.72 -5.56 12.87
N PRO A 58 22.64 -5.14 12.17
CA PRO A 58 22.59 -5.24 10.72
C PRO A 58 23.69 -4.43 10.01
N PRO A 59 24.43 -5.02 9.06
CA PRO A 59 25.60 -4.39 8.44
C PRO A 59 25.28 -3.19 7.56
N LEU A 60 24.04 -3.10 7.06
CA LEU A 60 23.63 -2.10 6.09
C LEU A 60 23.81 -0.67 6.61
N TYR A 61 23.52 -0.44 7.90
CA TYR A 61 23.60 0.90 8.48
C TYR A 61 25.04 1.40 8.50
N PHE A 62 25.99 0.61 9.01
CA PHE A 62 27.39 1.01 9.10
C PHE A 62 28.03 1.19 7.73
N GLY A 63 27.70 0.32 6.76
CA GLY A 63 28.15 0.48 5.38
C GLY A 63 27.65 1.77 4.74
N ALA A 64 26.36 2.07 4.89
CA ALA A 64 25.77 3.31 4.39
C ALA A 64 26.34 4.54 5.09
N LEU A 65 26.54 4.47 6.41
CA LEU A 65 27.08 5.57 7.20
C LEU A 65 28.54 5.86 6.85
N ARG A 66 29.36 4.84 6.56
CA ARG A 66 30.73 5.05 6.08
C ARG A 66 30.76 5.84 4.78
N LEU A 67 29.96 5.42 3.79
CA LEU A 67 29.84 6.14 2.52
C LEU A 67 29.36 7.58 2.71
N TRP A 68 28.47 7.79 3.67
CA TRP A 68 28.01 9.13 4.04
C TRP A 68 29.12 9.96 4.68
N ALA A 69 29.87 9.38 5.62
CA ALA A 69 30.98 10.03 6.32
C ALA A 69 32.12 10.43 5.37
N ASP A 70 32.36 9.65 4.31
CA ASP A 70 33.35 9.98 3.27
C ASP A 70 33.01 11.30 2.54
N VAL A 71 31.74 11.70 2.51
CA VAL A 71 31.27 12.90 1.81
C VAL A 71 30.92 14.04 2.77
N ALA A 72 30.24 13.75 3.87
CA ALA A 72 29.76 14.72 4.84
C ALA A 72 30.74 14.97 6.01
N GLY A 73 31.79 14.15 6.13
CA GLY A 73 32.72 14.16 7.24
C GLY A 73 32.22 13.39 8.46
N THR A 74 32.96 13.51 9.56
CA THR A 74 32.75 12.73 10.79
C THR A 74 32.45 13.60 12.01
N SER A 75 31.94 14.82 11.80
CA SER A 75 31.42 15.61 12.92
C SER A 75 30.20 14.92 13.53
N GLU A 76 29.89 15.21 14.79
CA GLU A 76 28.70 14.68 15.48
C GLU A 76 27.43 14.92 14.68
N LEU A 77 27.27 16.15 14.18
CA LEU A 77 26.16 16.51 13.29
C LEU A 77 26.13 15.62 12.05
N ALA A 78 27.27 15.42 11.37
CA ALA A 78 27.33 14.62 10.16
C ALA A 78 26.97 13.15 10.41
N LEU A 79 27.40 12.58 11.53
CA LEU A 79 27.13 11.18 11.89
C LEU A 79 25.68 10.95 12.34
N ARG A 80 25.08 11.93 13.04
CA ARG A 80 23.69 11.85 13.54
C ARG A 80 22.65 12.21 12.47
N LEU A 81 23.03 12.99 11.45
CA LEU A 81 22.09 13.46 10.42
C LEU A 81 21.36 12.34 9.65
N PRO A 82 21.99 11.22 9.25
CA PRO A 82 21.28 10.10 8.63
C PRO A 82 20.15 9.55 9.52
N SER A 83 20.39 9.44 10.83
CA SER A 83 19.39 8.99 11.79
C SER A 83 18.25 10.01 11.95
N ALA A 84 18.57 11.30 12.00
CA ALA A 84 17.58 12.38 12.07
C ALA A 84 16.69 12.40 10.81
N LEU A 85 17.29 12.24 9.62
CA LEU A 85 16.57 12.16 8.35
C LEU A 85 15.69 10.91 8.27
N ALA A 86 16.16 9.77 8.78
CA ALA A 86 15.36 8.55 8.86
C ALA A 86 14.18 8.70 9.84
N GLY A 87 14.34 9.42 10.95
CA GLY A 87 13.25 9.73 11.85
C GLY A 87 12.20 10.65 11.21
N LEU A 88 12.65 11.68 10.50
CA LEU A 88 11.77 12.54 9.69
C LEU A 88 11.00 11.76 8.62
N LEU A 89 11.67 10.82 7.94
CA LEU A 89 11.04 9.91 6.99
C LEU A 89 9.99 9.03 7.69
N THR A 90 10.26 8.55 8.90
CA THR A 90 9.31 7.75 9.68
C THR A 90 8.01 8.51 9.94
N VAL A 91 8.07 9.81 10.29
CA VAL A 91 6.88 10.67 10.43
C VAL A 91 6.06 10.71 9.13
N ALA A 92 6.73 10.91 7.99
CA ALA A 92 6.07 10.93 6.68
C ALA A 92 5.42 9.58 6.35
N LEU A 93 6.09 8.47 6.67
CA LEU A 93 5.59 7.12 6.45
C LEU A 93 4.40 6.81 7.36
N VAL A 94 4.43 7.19 8.64
CA VAL A 94 3.30 7.01 9.57
C VAL A 94 2.06 7.75 9.06
N PHE A 95 2.22 8.99 8.59
CA PHE A 95 1.12 9.72 7.95
C PHE A 95 0.53 8.95 6.77
N ARG A 96 1.38 8.39 5.90
CA ARG A 96 0.93 7.59 4.75
C ARG A 96 0.31 6.26 5.15
N LEU A 97 0.85 5.59 6.17
CA LEU A 97 0.27 4.36 6.69
C LEU A 97 -1.12 4.62 7.26
N ALA A 98 -1.31 5.71 8.01
CA ALA A 98 -2.61 6.07 8.56
C ALA A 98 -3.66 6.35 7.47
N LEU A 99 -3.27 6.99 6.36
CA LEU A 99 -4.13 7.13 5.19
C LEU A 99 -4.41 5.78 4.50
N ASP A 100 -3.42 4.89 4.45
CA ASP A 100 -3.59 3.54 3.90
C ASP A 100 -4.42 2.64 4.83
N LEU A 101 -4.51 2.91 6.13
CA LEU A 101 -5.34 2.14 7.07
C LEU A 101 -6.73 2.71 7.25
N SER A 102 -6.96 3.99 6.92
CA SER A 102 -8.24 4.64 7.18
C SER A 102 -9.39 3.89 6.49
N VAL A 103 -10.29 3.33 7.31
CA VAL A 103 -11.56 2.72 6.88
C VAL A 103 -12.62 3.80 6.59
N MET A 104 -12.32 5.04 6.95
CA MET A 104 -13.21 6.18 6.80
C MET A 104 -13.53 6.47 5.34
N GLN A 105 -14.82 6.59 5.04
CA GLN A 105 -15.32 6.93 3.70
C GLN A 105 -15.07 8.40 3.35
N ALA A 106 -14.90 9.26 4.36
CA ALA A 106 -14.70 10.70 4.20
C ALA A 106 -13.20 11.08 4.17
N PRO A 107 -12.70 11.71 3.09
CA PRO A 107 -11.28 12.05 2.94
C PRO A 107 -10.78 13.04 3.98
N ARG A 108 -11.65 13.91 4.51
CA ARG A 108 -11.30 14.88 5.56
C ARG A 108 -10.98 14.18 6.89
N GLN A 109 -11.78 13.21 7.29
CA GLN A 109 -11.58 12.50 8.56
C GLN A 109 -10.32 11.62 8.50
N ALA A 110 -10.07 10.97 7.36
CA ALA A 110 -8.82 10.26 7.10
C ALA A 110 -7.58 11.16 7.22
N ALA A 111 -7.64 12.38 6.67
CA ALA A 111 -6.55 13.34 6.78
C ALA A 111 -6.30 13.82 8.23
N VAL A 112 -7.37 14.05 9.00
CA VAL A 112 -7.25 14.40 10.43
C VAL A 112 -6.61 13.27 11.22
N PHE A 113 -7.10 12.04 11.05
CA PHE A 113 -6.53 10.87 11.72
C PHE A 113 -5.05 10.66 11.38
N ALA A 114 -4.68 10.78 10.09
CA ALA A 114 -3.30 10.68 9.67
C ALA A 114 -2.43 11.80 10.25
N GLY A 115 -2.96 13.03 10.32
CA GLY A 115 -2.30 14.16 10.98
C GLY A 115 -2.06 13.92 12.47
N LEU A 116 -3.04 13.37 13.19
CA LEU A 116 -2.91 13.01 14.60
C LEU A 116 -1.87 11.89 14.82
N ALA A 117 -1.89 10.85 13.99
CA ALA A 117 -0.90 9.77 14.06
C ALA A 117 0.53 10.29 13.81
N ALA A 118 0.69 11.17 12.82
CA ALA A 118 1.98 11.81 12.54
C ALA A 118 2.40 12.75 13.69
N LEU A 119 1.47 13.54 14.26
CA LEU A 119 1.76 14.41 15.40
C LEU A 119 2.23 13.62 16.63
N MET A 120 1.60 12.48 16.92
CA MET A 120 2.07 11.57 17.98
C MET A 120 3.49 11.08 17.72
N MET A 121 3.84 10.81 16.46
CA MET A 121 5.20 10.46 16.08
C MET A 121 6.18 11.64 16.25
N VAL A 122 5.76 12.87 15.88
CA VAL A 122 6.60 14.07 16.05
C VAL A 122 6.96 14.30 17.52
N LEU A 123 6.00 14.11 18.42
CA LEU A 123 6.10 14.36 19.86
C LEU A 123 6.60 13.15 20.67
N SER A 124 6.87 12.02 20.02
CA SER A 124 7.34 10.82 20.69
C SER A 124 8.78 11.01 21.16
N ASP A 125 8.94 11.29 22.45
CA ASP A 125 10.23 11.49 23.14
C ASP A 125 11.27 10.44 22.73
N LEU A 126 10.93 9.16 22.88
CA LEU A 126 11.80 8.05 22.49
C LEU A 126 12.30 8.12 21.04
N GLU A 127 11.48 8.55 20.08
CA GLU A 127 11.94 8.58 18.70
C GLU A 127 12.75 9.84 18.39
N VAL A 128 12.49 10.93 19.11
CA VAL A 128 13.33 12.13 19.06
C VAL A 128 14.74 11.78 19.54
N ASP A 129 14.86 11.14 20.71
CA ASP A 129 16.17 10.71 21.25
C ASP A 129 16.91 9.79 20.28
N LEU A 130 16.24 8.73 19.80
CA LEU A 130 16.84 7.78 18.85
C LEU A 130 17.22 8.44 17.51
N SER A 131 16.55 9.53 17.11
CA SER A 131 16.86 10.27 15.90
C SER A 131 18.09 11.16 16.03
N GLN A 132 18.45 11.52 17.27
CA GLN A 132 19.64 12.30 17.59
C GLN A 132 20.85 11.42 17.90
N GLU A 133 20.72 10.09 17.82
CA GLU A 133 21.85 9.17 17.96
C GLU A 133 22.35 8.68 16.58
N ALA A 134 23.66 8.57 16.41
CA ALA A 134 24.31 7.92 15.26
C ALA A 134 24.17 6.39 15.36
N ARG A 135 22.92 5.90 15.37
CA ARG A 135 22.53 4.49 15.48
C ARG A 135 21.44 4.12 14.48
N MET A 136 21.28 2.82 14.24
CA MET A 136 20.37 2.28 13.21
C MET A 136 18.88 2.33 13.56
N TYR A 137 18.50 2.76 14.76
CA TYR A 137 17.15 2.58 15.30
C TYR A 137 16.08 3.28 14.46
N THR A 138 16.29 4.54 14.05
CA THR A 138 15.29 5.26 13.24
C THR A 138 15.21 4.73 11.80
N VAL A 139 16.31 4.21 11.25
CA VAL A 139 16.31 3.51 9.96
C VAL A 139 15.46 2.24 10.07
N GLN A 140 15.61 1.47 11.16
CA GLN A 140 14.77 0.30 11.43
C GLN A 140 13.29 0.68 11.56
N SER A 141 12.96 1.77 12.26
CA SER A 141 11.59 2.29 12.36
C SER A 141 11.02 2.64 10.98
N ALA A 142 11.75 3.40 10.17
CA ALA A 142 11.34 3.78 8.82
C ALA A 142 11.09 2.55 7.94
N LEU A 143 12.02 1.59 7.93
CA LEU A 143 11.88 0.37 7.14
C LEU A 143 10.73 -0.51 7.62
N SER A 144 10.49 -0.58 8.93
CA SER A 144 9.37 -1.32 9.51
C SER A 144 8.03 -0.74 9.07
N VAL A 145 7.86 0.58 9.16
CA VAL A 145 6.64 1.26 8.70
C VAL A 145 6.47 1.11 7.18
N ALA A 146 7.56 1.24 6.41
CA ALA A 146 7.53 1.03 4.96
C ALA A 146 7.11 -0.41 4.59
N ALA A 147 7.60 -1.42 5.32
CA ALA A 147 7.22 -2.81 5.13
C ALA A 147 5.73 -3.03 5.43
N VAL A 148 5.21 -2.44 6.50
CA VAL A 148 3.77 -2.50 6.83
C VAL A 148 2.94 -1.81 5.74
N ILE A 149 3.34 -0.65 5.23
CA ILE A 149 2.67 0.02 4.10
C ILE A 149 2.64 -0.90 2.88
N ALA A 150 3.77 -1.52 2.52
CA ALA A 150 3.86 -2.42 1.39
C ALA A 150 2.90 -3.61 1.56
N TYR A 151 2.85 -4.20 2.76
CA TYR A 151 1.96 -5.30 3.10
C TYR A 151 0.47 -4.91 3.02
N VAL A 152 0.08 -3.79 3.63
CA VAL A 152 -1.30 -3.26 3.58
C VAL A 152 -1.72 -3.02 2.12
N ARG A 153 -0.86 -2.41 1.32
CA ARG A 153 -1.12 -2.18 -0.11
C ARG A 153 -1.21 -3.47 -0.91
N TRP A 154 -0.42 -4.48 -0.56
CA TRP A 154 -0.50 -5.80 -1.18
C TRP A 154 -1.85 -6.46 -0.90
N LEU A 155 -2.33 -6.44 0.35
CA LEU A 155 -3.66 -6.96 0.72
C LEU A 155 -4.79 -6.23 -0.04
N LYS A 156 -4.73 -4.90 -0.13
CA LYS A 156 -5.73 -4.09 -0.84
C LYS A 156 -5.78 -4.34 -2.35
N ARG A 157 -4.68 -4.79 -2.96
CA ARG A 157 -4.63 -5.07 -4.41
C ARG A 157 -5.38 -6.34 -4.81
N GLY A 158 -5.70 -7.24 -3.85
CA GLY A 158 -6.47 -8.47 -4.03
C GLY A 158 -5.85 -9.50 -5.00
N PRO A 159 -6.35 -10.76 -5.03
CA PRO A 159 -5.87 -11.80 -5.96
C PRO A 159 -6.19 -11.55 -7.46
N ALA A 160 -6.77 -10.40 -7.81
CA ALA A 160 -7.35 -10.12 -9.12
C ALA A 160 -6.35 -10.11 -10.29
N ARG A 161 -5.04 -10.06 -10.02
CA ARG A 161 -3.99 -10.16 -11.05
C ARG A 161 -3.58 -11.61 -11.38
N HIS A 162 -3.59 -12.51 -10.40
CA HIS A 162 -3.28 -13.93 -10.63
C HIS A 162 -4.43 -14.65 -11.35
N ALA A 163 -5.68 -14.32 -11.02
CA ALA A 163 -6.85 -14.86 -11.72
C ALA A 163 -7.04 -14.29 -13.15
N ARG A 164 -6.45 -13.13 -13.47
CA ARG A 164 -6.44 -12.56 -14.84
C ARG A 164 -5.33 -13.15 -15.69
N ARG A 165 -4.15 -13.46 -15.13
CA ARG A 165 -3.10 -14.22 -15.81
C ARG A 165 -3.51 -15.68 -16.03
N ALA A 166 -4.10 -16.34 -15.04
CA ALA A 166 -4.64 -17.71 -15.20
C ALA A 166 -5.73 -17.78 -16.27
N ARG A 167 -6.64 -16.79 -16.34
CA ARG A 167 -7.67 -16.72 -17.40
C ARG A 167 -7.13 -16.35 -18.78
N CYS A 168 -6.05 -15.57 -18.88
CA CYS A 168 -5.41 -15.29 -20.17
C CYS A 168 -4.61 -16.50 -20.67
N VAL A 169 -3.96 -17.24 -19.78
CA VAL A 169 -3.24 -18.48 -20.14
C VAL A 169 -4.23 -19.59 -20.54
N GLN A 170 -5.37 -19.72 -19.84
CA GLN A 170 -6.43 -20.67 -20.22
C GLN A 170 -7.17 -20.32 -21.53
N ARG A 171 -7.18 -19.04 -21.94
CA ARG A 171 -7.76 -18.64 -23.25
C ARG A 171 -6.72 -18.62 -24.38
N GLY A 172 -5.42 -18.52 -24.06
CA GLY A 172 -4.32 -18.65 -25.03
C GLY A 172 -3.92 -20.10 -25.31
N ALA A 173 -4.10 -21.01 -24.34
CA ALA A 173 -4.02 -22.44 -24.55
C ALA A 173 -5.37 -22.91 -25.13
N GLY A 174 -5.45 -22.97 -26.46
CA GLY A 174 -6.64 -23.39 -27.21
C GLY A 174 -7.11 -24.81 -26.90
N LEU A 175 -7.71 -25.03 -25.73
CA LEU A 175 -8.56 -26.18 -25.49
C LEU A 175 -9.91 -25.93 -26.17
N ARG A 176 -9.94 -26.20 -27.48
CA ARG A 176 -11.15 -26.56 -28.21
C ARG A 176 -11.79 -27.76 -27.50
N GLN A 177 -12.70 -27.52 -26.56
CA GLN A 177 -13.71 -28.53 -26.28
C GLN A 177 -14.74 -28.48 -27.40
N LEU A 178 -14.63 -29.50 -28.25
CA LEU A 178 -15.43 -29.77 -29.43
C LEU A 178 -16.93 -29.71 -29.13
N PRO A 179 -17.77 -29.28 -30.09
CA PRO A 179 -19.22 -29.36 -29.96
C PRO A 179 -19.61 -30.85 -29.97
N ARG A 180 -20.16 -31.34 -28.85
CA ARG A 180 -20.94 -32.59 -28.87
C ARG A 180 -22.24 -32.32 -29.63
N ARG A 181 -22.22 -32.58 -30.94
CA ARG A 181 -23.40 -32.91 -31.74
C ARG A 181 -23.24 -34.35 -32.22
N MET A 182 -24.09 -35.24 -31.74
CA MET A 182 -24.62 -36.33 -32.55
C MET A 182 -26.07 -36.54 -32.16
N ASP A 183 -26.94 -36.26 -33.13
CA ASP A 183 -28.32 -36.68 -33.19
C ASP A 183 -28.40 -38.21 -33.27
N THR A 184 -29.34 -38.82 -32.56
CA THR A 184 -30.07 -39.99 -33.07
C THR A 184 -31.52 -39.82 -32.70
N GLY A 185 -32.35 -39.61 -33.73
CA GLY A 185 -33.77 -39.37 -33.57
C GLY A 185 -34.53 -40.58 -33.04
N HIS A 186 -35.63 -40.29 -32.35
CA HIS A 186 -36.83 -41.09 -32.43
C HIS A 186 -38.08 -40.23 -32.25
N ASN A 187 -38.81 -40.16 -33.37
CA ASN A 187 -40.21 -39.90 -33.57
C ASN A 187 -41.12 -40.31 -32.39
N ARG A 188 -42.04 -39.42 -31.95
CA ARG A 188 -43.50 -39.59 -32.10
C ARG A 188 -44.33 -38.58 -31.31
N SER A 189 -45.42 -38.22 -31.99
CA SER A 189 -46.73 -37.74 -31.52
C SER A 189 -46.85 -36.37 -30.86
N ALA A 190 -47.28 -35.44 -31.71
CA ALA A 190 -48.38 -34.53 -31.45
C ALA A 190 -49.39 -35.03 -30.41
N ARG A 191 -49.79 -34.14 -29.50
CA ARG A 191 -51.19 -33.99 -29.07
C ARG A 191 -51.37 -32.56 -28.56
N CYS A 192 -51.97 -31.75 -29.42
CA CYS A 192 -52.93 -30.74 -28.97
C CYS A 192 -54.10 -31.51 -28.36
N SER A 193 -54.48 -31.14 -27.15
CA SER A 193 -55.82 -31.39 -26.64
C SER A 193 -56.35 -30.04 -26.19
N ASP A 194 -57.16 -29.47 -27.06
CA ASP A 194 -58.25 -28.59 -26.70
C ASP A 194 -59.09 -29.26 -25.62
N ASP A 195 -59.38 -28.54 -24.55
CA ASP A 195 -60.69 -28.62 -23.91
C ASP A 195 -61.08 -27.22 -23.46
N ALA A 196 -61.92 -26.62 -24.30
CA ALA A 196 -62.71 -25.46 -23.98
C ALA A 196 -63.97 -25.92 -23.24
N SER A 197 -64.15 -25.44 -22.00
CA SER A 197 -65.47 -25.34 -21.38
C SER A 197 -65.67 -23.94 -20.80
N ALA A 198 -66.37 -23.16 -21.62
CA ALA A 198 -67.14 -21.94 -21.37
C ALA A 198 -67.59 -21.71 -19.90
N SER A 199 -67.29 -20.54 -19.30
CA SER A 199 -68.19 -19.37 -19.16
C SER A 199 -68.58 -19.13 -17.68
N ARG A 200 -68.80 -17.93 -17.11
CA ARG A 200 -68.90 -16.52 -17.53
C ARG A 200 -68.38 -15.66 -16.36
N ASP A 201 -67.70 -14.56 -16.65
CA ASP A 201 -67.49 -13.45 -15.70
C ASP A 201 -68.15 -12.20 -16.30
N PRO A 202 -69.09 -11.53 -15.62
CA PRO A 202 -69.67 -10.29 -16.10
C PRO A 202 -68.77 -9.11 -15.74
N THR A 203 -68.76 -8.11 -16.62
CA THR A 203 -68.14 -6.78 -16.45
C THR A 203 -66.61 -6.72 -16.52
N GLY A 204 -66.14 -6.28 -17.68
CA GLY A 204 -64.74 -6.15 -18.02
C GLY A 204 -63.96 -5.16 -17.16
N GLY A 205 -62.75 -5.57 -16.79
CA GLY A 205 -61.67 -4.75 -16.28
C GLY A 205 -60.35 -5.51 -16.42
N ARG A 206 -59.62 -5.28 -17.52
CA ARG A 206 -58.35 -5.98 -17.83
C ARG A 206 -57.27 -5.66 -16.80
N ALA A 207 -56.75 -6.68 -16.12
CA ALA A 207 -55.48 -6.65 -15.40
C ALA A 207 -54.46 -7.63 -16.01
N ASP A 208 -53.21 -7.17 -16.01
CA ASP A 208 -51.95 -7.90 -16.01
C ASP A 208 -51.38 -8.54 -17.29
N ARG A 209 -50.58 -7.70 -17.98
CA ARG A 209 -49.51 -8.09 -18.89
C ARG A 209 -48.34 -8.71 -18.11
N CYS A 210 -48.06 -9.99 -18.38
CA CYS A 210 -46.80 -10.62 -18.02
C CYS A 210 -45.66 -10.07 -18.91
N ARG A 211 -44.88 -9.10 -18.39
CA ARG A 211 -43.82 -8.39 -19.11
C ARG A 211 -42.47 -9.11 -18.92
N ARG A 212 -42.08 -9.98 -19.88
CA ARG A 212 -40.69 -10.48 -19.98
C ARG A 212 -39.75 -9.32 -20.36
N ARG A 213 -38.93 -8.85 -19.41
CA ARG A 213 -37.86 -7.87 -19.67
C ARG A 213 -36.71 -8.54 -20.44
N ARG A 214 -36.43 -8.08 -21.67
CA ARG A 214 -35.12 -8.21 -22.31
C ARG A 214 -34.23 -7.07 -21.81
N GLY A 215 -33.09 -7.39 -21.18
CA GLY A 215 -32.05 -6.42 -20.84
C GLY A 215 -31.06 -6.21 -21.99
N PRO A 216 -30.33 -5.08 -22.05
CA PRO A 216 -29.50 -4.71 -23.17
C PRO A 216 -28.17 -5.49 -23.21
N VAL A 217 -27.80 -5.96 -24.39
CA VAL A 217 -26.46 -6.50 -24.68
C VAL A 217 -25.49 -5.32 -24.71
N ALA A 218 -24.68 -5.17 -23.65
CA ALA A 218 -23.60 -4.20 -23.63
C ALA A 218 -22.52 -4.59 -24.65
N ALA A 219 -22.27 -3.71 -25.61
CA ALA A 219 -21.20 -3.82 -26.58
C ALA A 219 -19.83 -3.87 -25.86
N CYS A 220 -19.15 -5.00 -25.92
CA CYS A 220 -17.73 -5.07 -25.56
C CYS A 220 -16.91 -4.31 -26.60
N GLY A 221 -16.27 -3.23 -26.16
CA GLY A 221 -15.32 -2.45 -26.94
C GLY A 221 -14.22 -3.34 -27.53
N ARG A 222 -13.88 -3.08 -28.80
CA ARG A 222 -12.79 -3.71 -29.52
C ARG A 222 -11.48 -3.52 -28.75
N CYS A 223 -10.71 -4.60 -28.55
CA CYS A 223 -9.30 -4.49 -28.19
C CYS A 223 -8.54 -3.77 -29.32
N PRO A 224 -7.55 -2.92 -29.00
CA PRO A 224 -6.68 -2.34 -30.01
C PRO A 224 -5.81 -3.46 -30.60
N ALA A 225 -5.85 -3.60 -31.94
CA ALA A 225 -4.90 -4.43 -32.65
C ALA A 225 -3.53 -3.75 -32.56
N GLY A 226 -2.62 -4.36 -31.80
CA GLY A 226 -1.21 -3.95 -31.76
C GLY A 226 -0.53 -4.30 -33.09
N ARG A 227 0.28 -3.36 -33.58
CA ARG A 227 1.48 -3.66 -34.36
C ARG A 227 2.65 -3.82 -33.41
#